data_AF-A0AAV6IMN2-F1
#
_entry.id   AF-A0AAV6IMN2-F1
#
_cell.length_a   1.000
_cell.length_b   1.000
_cell.length_c   1.000
_cell.angle_alpha   90.00
_cell.angle_beta   90.00
_cell.angle_gamma   90.00
#
_symmetry.space_group_name_H-M   'P 1'
#
loop_
_entity.id
_entity.type
_entity.pdbx_description
1 polymer ?
#
loop_
_entity_poly.entity_id
_entity_poly.type
_entity_poly.pdbx_seq_one_letter_code
_entity_poly.pdbx_strand_id
1 'polypeptide(L)'
;MLDLARNRLSGSLPLEVGNLKNLAEIDISKNALSGEIPSTLGSCNSLEYLYLEQNFLQGAIPSSMESLRAIQQCRHWKFRNLEVH
;
A
#
# COMPACT_ATOMS: atom_id res chain seq x y z
N MET A 1 8.30 12.61 -0.15
CA MET A 1 8.58 11.17 -0.20
C MET A 1 8.75 10.66 1.21
N LEU A 2 8.15 9.52 1.53
CA LEU A 2 8.39 8.76 2.75
C LEU A 2 8.90 7.38 2.33
N ASP A 3 10.15 7.06 2.69
CA ASP A 3 10.77 5.77 2.43
C ASP A 3 11.01 5.04 3.75
N LEU A 4 10.28 3.94 3.91
CA LEU A 4 10.41 2.98 5.01
C LEU A 4 10.66 1.58 4.47
N ALA A 5 11.12 1.46 3.22
CA ALA A 5 11.37 0.19 2.59
C ALA A 5 12.47 -0.60 3.33
N ARG A 6 12.41 -1.94 3.25
CA ARG A 6 13.45 -2.84 3.80
C ARG A 6 13.67 -2.70 5.31
N ASN A 7 12.58 -2.48 6.04
CA ASN A 7 12.61 -2.47 7.51
C ASN A 7 11.99 -3.76 8.06
N ARG A 8 11.83 -3.82 9.39
CA ARG A 8 11.14 -4.91 10.10
C ARG A 8 9.81 -4.43 10.69
N LEU A 9 9.14 -3.49 10.01
CA LEU A 9 7.85 -2.99 10.47
C LEU A 9 6.81 -4.10 10.39
N SER A 10 5.95 -4.20 11.40
CA SER A 10 4.95 -5.25 11.53
C SER A 10 3.63 -4.71 12.04
N GLY A 11 2.56 -5.49 11.91
CA GLY A 11 1.21 -5.07 12.29
C GLY A 11 0.48 -4.40 11.13
N SER A 12 -0.69 -3.82 11.42
CA SER A 12 -1.52 -3.16 10.42
C SER A 12 -1.15 -1.71 10.17
N LEU A 13 -1.42 -1.25 8.95
CA LEU A 13 -1.32 0.17 8.63
C LEU A 13 -2.36 0.98 9.43
N PRO A 14 -1.95 2.01 10.17
CA PRO A 14 -2.86 2.86 10.94
C PRO A 14 -3.74 3.72 10.01
N LEU A 15 -4.96 4.04 10.44
CA LEU A 15 -5.89 4.88 9.65
C LEU A 15 -5.34 6.30 9.45
N GLU A 16 -4.49 6.74 10.38
CA GLU A 16 -3.82 8.04 10.42
C GLU A 16 -2.88 8.27 9.22
N VAL A 17 -2.53 7.22 8.47
CA VAL A 17 -1.75 7.36 7.22
C VAL A 17 -2.45 8.28 6.20
N GLY A 18 -3.78 8.42 6.28
CA GLY A 18 -4.55 9.37 5.46
C GLY A 18 -4.30 10.85 5.77
N ASN A 19 -3.57 11.15 6.86
CA ASN A 19 -3.16 12.51 7.20
C ASN A 19 -1.91 12.96 6.43
N LEU A 20 -1.24 12.05 5.73
CA LEU A 20 -0.02 12.33 4.96
C LEU A 20 -0.31 13.00 3.61
N LYS A 21 -1.15 14.04 3.62
CA LYS A 21 -1.74 14.65 2.42
C LYS A 21 -0.73 15.32 1.48
N ASN A 22 0.46 15.66 1.97
CA ASN A 22 1.49 16.36 1.22
C ASN A 22 2.55 15.41 0.61
N LEU A 23 2.43 14.10 0.84
CA LEU A 23 3.38 13.14 0.28
C LEU A 23 2.99 12.76 -1.15
N ALA A 24 3.95 12.90 -2.06
CA ALA A 24 3.82 12.38 -3.43
C ALA A 24 4.18 10.90 -3.57
N GLU A 25 4.94 10.36 -2.62
CA GLU A 25 5.44 9.00 -2.67
C GLU A 25 5.55 8.42 -1.26
N ILE A 26 5.07 7.18 -1.12
CA ILE A 26 5.21 6.34 0.07
C ILE A 26 5.74 4.97 -0.37
N ASP A 27 6.92 4.60 0.11
CA ASP A 27 7.46 3.26 -0.03
C ASP A 27 7.53 2.58 1.34
N ILE A 28 6.75 1.52 1.53
CA ILE A 28 6.78 0.66 2.72
C ILE A 28 7.05 -0.81 2.32
N SER A 29 7.59 -1.02 1.13
CA SER A 29 7.89 -2.34 0.59
C SER A 29 8.89 -3.10 1.47
N LYS A 30 8.89 -4.43 1.36
CA LYS A 30 9.88 -5.30 2.01
C LYS A 30 9.88 -5.15 3.54
N ASN A 31 8.69 -5.22 4.12
CA ASN A 31 8.44 -5.22 5.56
C ASN A 31 7.60 -6.45 5.95
N ALA A 32 7.11 -6.51 7.18
CA ALA A 32 6.22 -7.55 7.69
C ALA A 32 4.82 -7.00 8.05
N LEU A 33 4.35 -5.97 7.34
CA LEU A 33 3.02 -5.38 7.58
C LEU A 33 1.92 -6.36 7.16
N SER A 34 0.83 -6.41 7.92
CA SER A 34 -0.27 -7.38 7.77
C SER A 34 -1.64 -6.71 7.84
N GLY A 35 -2.70 -7.41 7.46
CA GLY A 35 -4.06 -6.85 7.49
C GLY A 35 -4.38 -6.04 6.23
N GLU A 36 -5.42 -5.21 6.30
CA GLU A 36 -5.95 -4.50 5.14
C GLU A 36 -5.27 -3.17 4.87
N ILE A 37 -5.30 -2.74 3.61
CA ILE A 37 -4.87 -1.39 3.22
C ILE A 37 -5.97 -0.41 3.63
N PRO A 38 -5.70 0.58 4.50
CA PRO A 38 -6.72 1.49 4.99
C PRO A 38 -7.19 2.43 3.87
N SER A 39 -8.51 2.50 3.66
CA SER A 39 -9.13 3.34 2.62
C SER A 39 -8.80 4.84 2.76
N THR A 40 -8.38 5.27 3.95
CA THR A 40 -7.92 6.64 4.26
C THR A 40 -6.71 7.08 3.45
N LEU A 41 -5.88 6.18 2.92
CA LEU A 41 -4.82 6.52 1.95
C LEU A 41 -5.38 7.21 0.69
N GLY A 42 -6.64 6.94 0.33
CA GLY A 42 -7.32 7.66 -0.75
C GLY A 42 -7.54 9.15 -0.47
N SER A 43 -7.38 9.61 0.78
CA SER A 43 -7.43 11.03 1.15
C SER A 43 -6.10 11.75 0.90
N CYS A 44 -5.02 11.03 0.58
CA CYS A 44 -3.73 11.61 0.25
C CYS A 44 -3.72 12.09 -1.21
N ASN A 45 -4.35 13.24 -1.45
CA ASN A 45 -4.57 13.77 -2.82
C ASN A 45 -3.30 14.06 -3.61
N SER A 46 -2.17 14.30 -2.94
CA SER A 46 -0.88 14.50 -3.61
C SER A 46 -0.13 13.20 -3.89
N LEU A 47 -0.61 12.05 -3.40
CA LEU A 47 0.08 10.77 -3.53
C LEU A 47 0.01 10.27 -4.97
N GLU A 48 1.16 10.03 -5.57
CA GLU A 48 1.30 9.51 -6.94
C GLU A 48 1.84 8.07 -6.92
N TYR A 49 2.74 7.79 -5.98
CA TYR A 49 3.46 6.52 -5.86
C TYR A 49 3.24 5.85 -4.50
N LEU A 50 2.85 4.57 -4.53
CA LEU A 50 2.62 3.75 -3.35
C LEU A 50 3.17 2.35 -3.58
N TYR A 51 4.22 2.00 -2.85
CA TYR A 51 4.90 0.70 -2.92
C TYR A 51 4.60 -0.11 -1.66
N LEU A 52 4.01 -1.29 -1.85
CA LEU A 52 3.48 -2.15 -0.77
C LEU A 52 4.01 -3.59 -0.86
N GLU A 53 4.75 -3.92 -1.91
CA GLU A 53 5.17 -5.27 -2.22
C GLU A 53 6.05 -5.87 -1.12
N GLN A 54 6.10 -7.20 -1.07
CA GLN A 54 6.86 -7.94 -0.06
C GLN A 54 6.45 -7.55 1.38
N ASN A 55 5.14 -7.54 1.62
CA ASN A 55 4.49 -7.49 2.93
C ASN A 55 3.45 -8.65 3.02
N PHE A 56 2.79 -8.78 4.16
CA PHE A 56 1.69 -9.72 4.42
C PHE A 56 0.30 -9.05 4.38
N LEU A 57 0.17 -7.96 3.62
CA LEU A 57 -1.09 -7.23 3.45
C LEU A 57 -2.10 -8.11 2.69
N GLN A 58 -3.37 -8.03 3.09
CA GLN A 58 -4.49 -8.83 2.58
C GLN A 58 -5.73 -7.96 2.33
N GLY A 59 -6.77 -8.53 1.74
CA GLY A 59 -8.00 -7.81 1.41
C GLY A 59 -7.98 -7.15 0.02
N ALA A 60 -9.05 -6.41 -0.28
CA ALA A 60 -9.19 -5.71 -1.54
C ALA A 60 -8.48 -4.35 -1.51
N ILE A 61 -7.99 -3.90 -2.68
CA ILE A 61 -7.56 -2.52 -2.85
C ILE A 61 -8.81 -1.62 -2.73
N PRO A 62 -8.84 -0.65 -1.81
CA PRO A 62 -10.00 0.22 -1.66
C PRO A 62 -10.23 1.06 -2.93
N SER A 63 -11.50 1.21 -3.32
CA SER A 63 -11.89 1.98 -4.51
C SER A 63 -11.46 3.45 -4.44
N SER A 64 -11.29 3.98 -3.23
CA SER A 64 -10.74 5.31 -2.97
C SER A 64 -9.32 5.52 -3.52
N MET A 65 -8.64 4.43 -3.90
CA MET A 65 -7.28 4.46 -4.42
C MET A 65 -7.19 4.14 -5.91
N GLU A 66 -8.32 3.92 -6.61
CA GLU A 66 -8.33 3.62 -8.05
C GLU A 66 -7.63 4.67 -8.91
N SER A 67 -7.52 5.92 -8.41
CA SER A 67 -6.81 7.03 -9.05
C SER A 67 -5.29 7.01 -8.87
N LEU A 68 -4.74 6.22 -7.94
CA LEU A 68 -3.30 6.17 -7.69
C LEU A 68 -2.59 5.40 -8.81
N ARG A 69 -1.75 6.12 -9.58
CA ARG A 69 -1.04 5.59 -10.76
C ARG A 69 -0.17 4.37 -10.45
N ALA A 70 0.43 4.30 -9.26
CA ALA A 70 1.32 3.21 -8.87
C ALA A 70 0.63 1.89 -8.50
N ILE A 71 -0.69 1.87 -8.25
CA ILE A 71 -1.40 0.59 -8.01
C ILE A 71 -1.33 -0.32 -9.24
N GLN A 72 -1.02 0.24 -10.42
CA GLN A 72 -0.75 -0.53 -11.62
C GLN A 72 0.47 -1.47 -11.49
N GLN A 73 1.46 -1.16 -10.63
CA GLN A 73 2.55 -2.10 -10.33
C GLN A 73 2.12 -3.18 -9.31
N CYS A 74 1.13 -2.87 -8.45
CA CYS A 74 0.37 -3.84 -7.65
C CYS A 74 -0.69 -4.62 -8.47
N ARG A 75 -0.83 -4.45 -9.80
CA ARG A 75 -1.74 -5.31 -10.58
C ARG A 75 -1.25 -6.76 -10.68
N HIS A 76 0.00 -7.05 -10.31
CA HIS A 76 0.47 -8.41 -10.07
C HIS A 76 -0.12 -9.05 -8.80
N TRP A 77 -0.82 -8.31 -7.94
CA TRP A 77 -1.50 -8.85 -6.74
C TRP A 77 -2.67 -9.77 -7.11
N LYS A 78 -3.31 -9.56 -8.28
CA LYS A 78 -4.34 -10.48 -8.79
C LYS A 78 -3.79 -11.87 -9.17
N PHE A 79 -2.49 -12.01 -9.41
CA PHE A 79 -1.90 -13.26 -9.89
C PHE A 79 -1.25 -14.11 -8.79
N ARG A 80 -0.94 -13.55 -7.60
CA ARG A 80 -0.33 -14.35 -6.52
C ARG A 80 -1.31 -15.16 -5.66
N ASN A 81 -2.61 -14.93 -5.79
CA ASN A 81 -3.65 -15.69 -5.07
C ASN A 81 -4.38 -16.74 -5.92
N LEU A 82 -3.84 -17.12 -7.10
CA LEU A 82 -4.43 -18.16 -7.96
C LEU A 82 -3.47 -19.25 -8.45
N GLU A 83 -2.21 -19.30 -8.00
CA GLU A 83 -1.35 -20.45 -8.28
C GLU A 83 -1.16 -21.28 -7.01
N VAL A 84 -2.21 -22.02 -6.67
CA VAL A 84 -2.08 -23.29 -5.95
C VAL A 84 -2.36 -24.38 -6.97
N HIS A 85 -1.32 -24.80 -7.70
CA HIS A 85 -0.99 -26.18 -8.11
C HIS A 85 0.22 -26.18 -9.05
#